data_AF-A0A933ANJ5-F1
#
_entry.id   AF-A0A933ANJ5-F1
#
_cell.length_a   1.000
_cell.length_b   1.000
_cell.length_c   1.000
_cell.angle_alpha   90.00
_cell.angle_beta   90.00
_cell.angle_gamma   90.00
#
_symmetry.space_group_name_H-M   'P 1'
#
loop_
_entity.id
_entity.type
_entity.pdbx_description
1 polymer ?
#
loop_
_entity_poly.entity_id
_entity_poly.type
_entity_poly.pdbx_seq_one_letter_code
_entity_poly.pdbx_strand_id
1 'polypeptide(L)'
;MALTGLHIYKLLPQTNCKECGYPTCLAFAMKLAAKQADLAACPYVTEAAKLQLEAASAPPIRLVTVGGDGVRLEAGNETVMFRHEKTFYHRPGLFIHVRDADGAEAVKAAVAVADGYIVDYVGIKLGVDGFAVEAASGDGATFAAAVAATRAASQKPLILVAPDPAVMAQGVEAASGARPLLCAADESNWQRMAEIAKAAKAPLAVRADTLEKLAALAEEIKKAGVEDLVLDPSVQGYADSLTSLTQIRRLAIKKNFRALGYPVVTFPGRTANGEVDETVLAAEHIAKYAGFIVLESFDPATLYPLLVLRQNLYTDPQKPIQVQPGLYEINAPDGNAPLMVTTNFSITYFAVNNEVEGSGWPAWLLVADAEGMSVLTA
;
A
#
# COMPACT_ATOMS: atom_id res chain seq x y z
N MET A 1 15.37 14.13 1.08
CA MET A 1 16.58 14.22 1.93
C MET A 1 16.15 14.70 3.30
N ALA A 2 16.59 14.04 4.37
CA ALA A 2 16.46 14.60 5.72
C ALA A 2 17.12 15.99 5.74
N LEU A 3 16.53 16.97 6.43
CA LEU A 3 17.16 18.27 6.59
C LEU A 3 18.55 18.08 7.19
N THR A 4 19.57 18.65 6.55
CA THR A 4 20.89 18.70 7.15
C THR A 4 20.80 19.57 8.40
N GLY A 5 21.63 19.31 9.41
CA GLY A 5 21.62 20.18 10.59
C GLY A 5 21.95 21.64 10.27
N LEU A 6 22.62 21.92 9.14
CA LEU A 6 22.81 23.27 8.62
C LEU A 6 21.52 23.91 8.12
N HIS A 7 20.64 23.16 7.45
CA HIS A 7 19.33 23.68 7.06
C HIS A 7 18.43 23.92 8.27
N ILE A 8 18.46 23.03 9.26
CA ILE A 8 17.70 23.23 10.51
C ILE A 8 18.22 24.47 11.25
N TYR A 9 19.53 24.64 11.35
CA TYR A 9 20.15 25.79 12.04
C TYR A 9 19.69 27.14 11.48
N LYS A 10 19.52 27.26 10.15
CA LYS A 10 19.03 28.49 9.51
C LYS A 10 17.60 28.87 9.93
N LEU A 11 16.79 27.89 10.33
CA LEU A 11 15.41 28.09 10.77
C LEU A 11 15.28 28.28 12.29
N LEU A 12 16.36 28.05 13.04
CA LEU A 12 16.39 28.30 14.48
C LEU A 12 16.66 29.78 14.80
N PRO A 13 16.36 30.24 16.02
CA PRO A 13 16.58 31.63 16.45
C PRO A 13 18.04 32.08 16.53
N GLN A 14 19.01 31.15 16.46
CA GLN A 14 20.46 31.41 16.52
C GLN A 14 20.95 32.18 17.76
N THR A 15 20.17 32.17 18.85
CA THR A 15 20.50 32.88 20.11
C THR A 15 21.58 32.18 20.93
N ASN A 16 21.76 30.86 20.75
CA ASN A 16 22.66 30.02 21.57
C ASN A 16 22.43 30.15 23.08
N CYS A 17 21.17 30.36 23.51
CA CYS A 17 20.81 30.58 24.93
C CYS A 17 20.97 29.35 25.84
N LYS A 18 21.14 28.15 25.27
CA LYS A 18 21.27 26.85 25.97
C LYS A 18 20.05 26.37 26.74
N GLU A 19 18.92 27.06 26.65
CA GLU A 19 17.68 26.68 27.34
C GLU A 19 17.06 25.37 26.82
N CYS A 20 17.40 24.95 25.60
CA CYS A 20 17.01 23.64 25.06
C CYS A 20 17.91 22.48 25.52
N GLY A 21 18.85 22.71 26.46
CA GLY A 21 19.76 21.69 26.99
C GLY A 21 20.99 21.41 26.11
N TYR A 22 21.19 22.15 25.02
CA TYR A 22 22.34 22.01 24.12
C TYR A 22 23.26 23.24 24.15
N PRO A 23 24.58 23.06 23.96
CA PRO A 23 25.55 24.15 24.11
C PRO A 23 25.42 25.25 23.05
N THR A 24 24.87 24.93 21.88
CA THR A 24 24.61 25.89 20.78
C THR A 24 23.35 25.49 20.00
N CYS A 25 22.74 26.43 19.29
CA CYS A 25 21.64 26.16 18.36
C CYS A 25 22.08 25.22 17.23
N LEU A 26 23.36 25.26 16.81
CA LEU A 26 23.89 24.32 15.81
C LEU A 26 23.96 22.89 16.37
N ALA A 27 24.39 22.73 17.62
CA ALA A 27 24.40 21.41 18.28
C ALA A 27 22.97 20.84 18.39
N PHE A 28 22.00 21.68 18.78
CA PHE A 28 20.59 21.30 18.79
C PHE A 28 20.09 20.91 17.38
N ALA A 29 20.43 21.69 16.35
CA ALA A 29 20.07 21.41 14.96
C ALA A 29 20.64 20.08 14.45
N MET A 30 21.88 19.73 14.81
CA MET A 30 22.46 18.42 14.48
C MET A 30 21.72 17.27 15.16
N LYS A 31 21.28 17.47 16.42
CA LYS A 31 20.50 16.47 17.16
C LYS A 31 19.08 16.31 16.61
N LEU A 32 18.44 17.40 16.18
CA LEU A 32 17.17 17.35 15.44
C LEU A 32 17.32 16.59 14.12
N ALA A 33 18.37 16.88 13.34
CA ALA A 33 18.64 16.17 12.07
C ALA A 33 18.85 14.66 12.28
N ALA A 34 19.46 14.28 13.42
CA ALA A 34 19.66 12.90 13.83
C ALA A 34 18.44 12.27 14.53
N LYS A 35 17.31 13.00 14.68
CA LYS A 35 16.10 12.57 15.44
C LYS A 35 16.39 12.21 16.90
N GLN A 36 17.37 12.86 17.52
CA GLN A 36 17.79 12.65 18.90
C GLN A 36 17.31 13.77 19.86
N ALA A 37 16.54 14.72 19.35
CA ALA A 37 15.96 15.83 20.09
C ALA A 37 14.59 16.17 19.53
N ASP A 38 13.74 16.79 20.34
CA ASP A 38 12.42 17.31 19.92
C ASP A 38 12.52 18.82 19.69
N LEU A 39 11.88 19.31 18.63
CA LEU A 39 11.81 20.74 18.32
C LEU A 39 11.13 21.53 19.44
N ALA A 40 10.19 20.90 20.15
CA ALA A 40 9.50 21.47 21.31
C ALA A 40 10.45 21.87 22.46
N ALA A 41 11.68 21.34 22.49
CA ALA A 41 12.69 21.73 23.47
C ALA A 41 13.22 23.16 23.28
N CYS A 42 12.98 23.81 22.13
CA CYS A 42 13.37 25.21 21.92
C CYS A 42 12.17 26.15 22.15
N PRO A 43 12.15 26.94 23.23
CA PRO A 43 11.00 27.80 23.55
C PRO A 43 10.87 29.01 22.62
N TYR A 44 11.90 29.30 21.82
CA TYR A 44 11.98 30.49 20.97
C TYR A 44 11.75 30.19 19.48
N VAL A 45 11.42 28.95 19.11
CA VAL A 45 11.15 28.64 17.70
C VAL A 45 9.88 29.37 17.25
N THR A 46 9.93 30.03 16.11
CA THR A 46 8.74 30.71 15.57
C THR A 46 7.77 29.69 15.00
N GLU A 47 6.47 29.99 15.00
CA GLU A 47 5.48 29.08 14.44
C GLU A 47 5.70 28.82 12.94
N ALA A 48 6.20 29.82 12.21
CA ALA A 48 6.60 29.67 10.82
C ALA A 48 7.79 28.69 10.63
N ALA A 49 8.80 28.76 11.50
CA ALA A 49 9.93 27.82 11.46
C ALA A 49 9.50 26.41 11.88
N LYS A 50 8.58 26.30 12.84
CA LYS A 50 7.99 25.03 13.27
C LYS A 50 7.26 24.34 12.12
N LEU A 51 6.38 25.05 11.42
CA LEU A 51 5.69 24.52 10.22
C LEU A 51 6.67 24.08 9.13
N GLN A 52 7.74 24.84 8.88
CA GLN A 52 8.76 24.47 7.89
C GLN A 52 9.56 23.22 8.29
N LEU A 53 9.90 23.09 9.57
CA LEU A 53 10.65 21.93 10.10
C LEU A 53 9.77 20.67 10.15
N GLU A 54 8.50 20.81 10.52
CA GLU A 54 7.51 19.72 10.49
C GLU A 54 7.27 19.25 9.05
N ALA A 55 7.04 20.18 8.11
CA ALA A 55 6.88 19.87 6.69
C ALA A 55 8.09 19.15 6.08
N ALA A 56 9.29 19.47 6.57
CA ALA A 56 10.51 18.84 6.12
C ALA A 56 10.84 17.52 6.82
N SER A 57 10.23 17.26 7.99
CA SER A 57 10.31 16.00 8.74
C SER A 57 9.25 14.98 8.31
N ALA A 58 8.20 15.44 7.62
CA ALA A 58 7.17 14.59 7.05
C ALA A 58 7.78 13.52 6.12
N PRO A 59 7.30 12.26 6.18
CA PRO A 59 7.73 11.20 5.27
C PRO A 59 7.69 11.65 3.81
N PRO A 60 8.67 11.26 2.96
CA PRO A 60 8.70 11.70 1.56
C PRO A 60 7.43 11.34 0.78
N ILE A 61 6.80 10.23 1.16
CA ILE A 61 5.53 9.74 0.63
C ILE A 61 4.54 9.65 1.79
N ARG A 62 3.41 10.36 1.68
CA ARG A 62 2.34 10.35 2.68
C ARG A 62 1.76 8.95 2.86
N LEU A 63 1.42 8.58 4.09
CA LEU A 63 0.64 7.38 4.37
C LEU A 63 -0.84 7.66 4.11
N VAL A 64 -1.49 6.81 3.32
CA VAL A 64 -2.92 6.91 3.03
C VAL A 64 -3.58 5.59 3.41
N THR A 65 -4.67 5.69 4.16
CA THR A 65 -5.46 4.55 4.61
C THR A 65 -6.77 4.46 3.82
N VAL A 66 -7.04 3.31 3.22
CA VAL A 66 -8.35 2.97 2.66
C VAL A 66 -9.01 1.97 3.61
N GLY A 67 -10.23 2.25 4.03
CA GLY A 67 -10.93 1.50 5.07
C GLY A 67 -12.18 0.80 4.55
N GLY A 68 -12.40 -0.43 5.01
CA GLY A 68 -13.67 -1.14 5.00
C GLY A 68 -14.32 -1.12 6.39
N ASP A 69 -15.11 -2.15 6.72
CA ASP A 69 -15.67 -2.33 8.07
C ASP A 69 -14.63 -3.02 8.97
N GLY A 70 -13.94 -2.27 9.82
CA GLY A 70 -12.89 -2.82 10.70
C GLY A 70 -11.61 -3.30 10.00
N VAL A 71 -11.60 -3.46 8.68
CA VAL A 71 -10.44 -3.80 7.85
C VAL A 71 -9.85 -2.54 7.23
N ARG A 72 -8.54 -2.35 7.32
CA ARG A 72 -7.84 -1.23 6.70
C ARG A 72 -6.67 -1.70 5.86
N LEU A 73 -6.43 -0.98 4.77
CA LEU A 73 -5.24 -1.10 3.95
C LEU A 73 -4.52 0.24 3.94
N GLU A 74 -3.22 0.21 4.16
CA GLU A 74 -2.37 1.40 4.19
C GLU A 74 -1.36 1.33 3.05
N ALA A 75 -1.14 2.44 2.36
CA ALA A 75 -0.12 2.58 1.32
C ALA A 75 0.65 3.89 1.51
N GLY A 76 1.93 3.90 1.14
CA GLY A 76 2.81 5.06 1.31
C GLY A 76 3.77 4.93 2.50
N ASN A 77 4.25 6.05 3.05
CA ASN A 77 5.31 6.09 4.07
C ASN A 77 6.59 5.33 3.68
N GLU A 78 6.86 5.31 2.39
CA GLU A 78 7.94 4.57 1.79
C GLU A 78 9.20 5.43 1.64
N THR A 79 10.38 4.84 1.87
CA THR A 79 11.62 5.64 2.04
C THR A 79 12.79 5.26 1.13
N VAL A 80 12.72 4.12 0.45
CA VAL A 80 13.82 3.60 -0.39
C VAL A 80 13.39 3.35 -1.83
N MET A 81 14.35 3.35 -2.76
CA MET A 81 14.10 2.93 -4.15
C MET A 81 14.23 1.41 -4.27
N PHE A 82 15.16 0.82 -3.53
CA PHE A 82 15.45 -0.60 -3.63
C PHE A 82 15.32 -1.26 -2.27
N ARG A 83 14.63 -2.41 -2.21
CA ARG A 83 14.34 -3.08 -0.94
C ARG A 83 15.60 -3.44 -0.14
N HIS A 84 16.71 -3.77 -0.80
CA HIS A 84 17.98 -4.10 -0.13
C HIS A 84 18.67 -2.88 0.53
N GLU A 85 18.26 -1.65 0.23
CA GLU A 85 18.72 -0.46 0.97
C GLU A 85 18.12 -0.43 2.38
N LYS A 86 16.91 -1.00 2.57
CA LYS A 86 16.21 -1.10 3.86
C LYS A 86 15.09 -2.15 3.80
N THR A 87 13.84 -1.71 3.63
CA THR A 87 12.66 -2.55 3.42
C THR A 87 11.59 -1.72 2.70
N PHE A 88 10.66 -2.38 2.03
CA PHE A 88 9.38 -1.79 1.64
C PHE A 88 8.37 -2.09 2.76
N TYR A 89 7.67 -1.07 3.23
CA TYR A 89 6.87 -1.15 4.45
C TYR A 89 5.44 -1.60 4.20
N HIS A 90 4.81 -1.10 3.13
CA HIS A 90 3.39 -1.30 2.90
C HIS A 90 3.17 -2.05 1.59
N ARG A 91 2.77 -3.31 1.70
CA ARG A 91 2.38 -4.17 0.57
C ARG A 91 1.28 -3.48 -0.25
N PRO A 92 1.38 -3.43 -1.60
CA PRO A 92 0.32 -2.88 -2.44
C PRO A 92 -0.97 -3.67 -2.26
N GLY A 93 -2.11 -3.00 -2.12
CA GLY A 93 -3.39 -3.69 -2.13
C GLY A 93 -3.73 -4.23 -3.52
N LEU A 94 -4.19 -5.47 -3.58
CA LEU A 94 -4.78 -6.05 -4.78
C LEU A 94 -6.30 -5.98 -4.64
N PHE A 95 -6.93 -5.27 -5.58
CA PHE A 95 -8.37 -5.06 -5.63
C PHE A 95 -8.95 -5.76 -6.85
N ILE A 96 -10.11 -6.41 -6.69
CA ILE A 96 -10.86 -6.96 -7.82
C ILE A 96 -11.88 -5.94 -8.31
N HIS A 97 -11.88 -5.70 -9.61
CA HIS A 97 -12.83 -4.83 -10.29
C HIS A 97 -14.20 -5.50 -10.44
N VAL A 98 -15.26 -4.74 -10.18
CA VAL A 98 -16.66 -5.13 -10.41
C VAL A 98 -17.43 -3.94 -10.99
N ARG A 99 -18.34 -4.19 -11.93
CA ARG A 99 -19.06 -3.13 -12.63
C ARG A 99 -20.51 -3.13 -12.21
N ASP A 100 -21.06 -1.95 -11.96
CA ASP A 100 -22.48 -1.81 -11.59
C ASP A 100 -23.44 -2.30 -12.69
N ALA A 101 -23.02 -2.21 -13.95
CA ALA A 101 -23.75 -2.67 -15.13
C ALA A 101 -23.99 -4.19 -15.15
N ASP A 102 -23.20 -4.97 -14.41
CA ASP A 102 -23.40 -6.42 -14.29
C ASP A 102 -24.63 -6.76 -13.41
N GLY A 103 -25.14 -5.77 -12.66
CA GLY A 103 -26.29 -5.89 -11.77
C GLY A 103 -25.89 -6.31 -10.35
N ALA A 104 -26.63 -5.80 -9.36
CA ALA A 104 -26.29 -5.93 -7.94
C ALA A 104 -26.11 -7.39 -7.46
N GLU A 105 -26.94 -8.32 -7.92
CA GLU A 105 -26.82 -9.74 -7.54
C GLU A 105 -25.58 -10.42 -8.14
N ALA A 106 -25.23 -10.10 -9.39
CA ALA A 106 -24.02 -10.62 -10.02
C ALA A 106 -22.76 -10.04 -9.34
N VAL A 107 -22.76 -8.74 -9.05
CA VAL A 107 -21.70 -8.07 -8.26
C VAL A 107 -21.54 -8.76 -6.91
N LYS A 108 -22.64 -8.96 -6.17
CA LYS A 108 -22.61 -9.63 -4.86
C LYS A 108 -22.01 -11.03 -4.94
N ALA A 109 -22.40 -11.82 -5.94
CA ALA A 109 -21.89 -13.17 -6.14
C ALA A 109 -20.39 -13.18 -6.48
N ALA A 110 -19.96 -12.32 -7.40
CA ALA A 110 -18.55 -12.20 -7.78
C ALA A 110 -17.67 -11.78 -6.60
N VAL A 111 -18.13 -10.80 -5.81
CA VAL A 111 -17.45 -10.34 -4.58
C VAL A 111 -17.33 -11.47 -3.57
N ALA A 112 -18.40 -12.23 -3.32
CA ALA A 112 -18.37 -13.34 -2.36
C ALA A 112 -17.37 -14.43 -2.75
N VAL A 113 -17.28 -14.78 -4.05
CA VAL A 113 -16.31 -15.76 -4.56
C VAL A 113 -14.88 -15.28 -4.36
N ALA A 114 -14.59 -14.05 -4.76
CA ALA A 114 -13.25 -13.47 -4.63
C ALA A 114 -12.85 -13.22 -3.16
N ASP A 115 -13.80 -12.82 -2.30
CA ASP A 115 -13.54 -12.57 -0.88
C ASP A 115 -13.20 -13.85 -0.12
N GLY A 116 -13.87 -14.96 -0.46
CA GLY A 116 -13.68 -16.28 0.12
C GLY A 116 -12.41 -16.99 -0.35
N TYR A 117 -11.73 -16.50 -1.39
CA TYR A 117 -10.48 -17.07 -1.87
C TYR A 117 -9.33 -16.74 -0.92
N ILE A 118 -8.82 -17.76 -0.24
CA ILE A 118 -7.68 -17.68 0.67
C ILE A 118 -6.73 -18.83 0.36
N VAL A 119 -5.44 -18.51 0.25
CA VAL A 119 -4.36 -19.51 0.10
C VAL A 119 -3.44 -19.44 1.31
N ASP A 120 -2.94 -20.60 1.75
CA ASP A 120 -1.84 -20.65 2.71
C ASP A 120 -0.51 -20.56 1.95
N TYR A 121 0.30 -19.58 2.32
CA TYR A 121 1.66 -19.44 1.84
C TYR A 121 2.58 -19.36 3.04
N VAL A 122 3.28 -20.47 3.35
CA VAL A 122 4.32 -20.48 4.38
C VAL A 122 3.70 -20.12 5.76
N GLY A 123 2.48 -20.61 6.04
CA GLY A 123 1.72 -20.32 7.26
C GLY A 123 1.03 -18.95 7.29
N ILE A 124 1.07 -18.21 6.18
CA ILE A 124 0.44 -16.89 6.03
C ILE A 124 -0.77 -17.04 5.11
N LYS A 125 -1.95 -16.65 5.61
CA LYS A 125 -3.16 -16.54 4.79
C LYS A 125 -3.07 -15.34 3.87
N LEU A 126 -3.09 -15.59 2.56
CA LEU A 126 -3.11 -14.55 1.53
C LEU A 126 -4.45 -14.56 0.79
N GLY A 127 -4.95 -13.38 0.44
CA GLY A 127 -6.18 -13.19 -0.34
C GLY A 127 -6.26 -11.75 -0.86
N VAL A 128 -7.36 -11.43 -1.54
CA VAL A 128 -7.65 -10.07 -2.03
C VAL A 128 -7.80 -9.09 -0.86
N ASP A 129 -7.38 -7.84 -1.04
CA ASP A 129 -7.43 -6.79 -0.01
C ASP A 129 -8.65 -5.89 -0.12
N GLY A 130 -9.37 -5.91 -1.24
CA GLY A 130 -10.57 -5.10 -1.43
C GLY A 130 -11.21 -5.22 -2.81
N PHE A 131 -12.18 -4.35 -3.06
CA PHE A 131 -12.97 -4.34 -4.30
C PHE A 131 -13.03 -2.93 -4.89
N ALA A 132 -12.89 -2.84 -6.21
CA ALA A 132 -13.08 -1.61 -6.96
C ALA A 132 -14.43 -1.67 -7.68
N VAL A 133 -15.38 -0.83 -7.28
CA VAL A 133 -16.72 -0.77 -7.87
C VAL A 133 -16.74 0.36 -8.90
N GLU A 134 -17.02 0.05 -10.16
CA GLU A 134 -17.11 1.02 -11.25
C GLU A 134 -18.55 1.34 -11.63
N ALA A 135 -18.82 2.64 -11.79
CA ALA A 135 -20.08 3.17 -12.31
C ALA A 135 -20.12 3.10 -13.85
N ALA A 136 -20.02 1.89 -14.41
CA ALA A 136 -20.05 1.65 -15.84
C ALA A 136 -21.40 2.02 -16.48
N SER A 137 -22.49 1.97 -15.70
CA SER A 137 -23.83 2.37 -16.14
C SER A 137 -24.00 3.88 -16.31
N GLY A 138 -23.19 4.69 -15.61
CA GLY A 138 -23.36 6.13 -15.48
C GLY A 138 -24.57 6.56 -14.63
N ASP A 139 -25.31 5.62 -14.04
CA ASP A 139 -26.48 5.89 -13.20
C ASP A 139 -26.16 5.79 -11.71
N GLY A 140 -26.49 6.84 -10.95
CA GLY A 140 -26.16 6.93 -9.53
C GLY A 140 -26.86 5.89 -8.65
N ALA A 141 -28.10 5.54 -8.98
CA ALA A 141 -28.86 4.55 -8.21
C ALA A 141 -28.33 3.12 -8.44
N THR A 142 -28.00 2.80 -9.69
CA THR A 142 -27.38 1.53 -10.07
C THR A 142 -26.01 1.38 -9.43
N PHE A 143 -25.20 2.44 -9.44
CA PHE A 143 -23.91 2.47 -8.78
C PHE A 143 -24.02 2.29 -7.26
N ALA A 144 -24.91 3.03 -6.60
CA ALA A 144 -25.17 2.89 -5.17
C ALA A 144 -25.62 1.46 -4.80
N ALA A 145 -26.46 0.83 -5.61
CA ALA A 145 -26.90 -0.55 -5.41
C ALA A 145 -25.72 -1.55 -5.52
N ALA A 146 -24.82 -1.37 -6.49
CA ALA A 146 -23.63 -2.21 -6.63
C ALA A 146 -22.64 -2.04 -5.47
N VAL A 147 -22.47 -0.80 -4.97
CA VAL A 147 -21.67 -0.53 -3.76
C VAL A 147 -22.28 -1.23 -2.54
N ALA A 148 -23.59 -1.10 -2.32
CA ALA A 148 -24.28 -1.76 -1.22
C ALA A 148 -24.19 -3.30 -1.32
N ALA A 149 -24.33 -3.85 -2.53
CA ALA A 149 -24.17 -5.28 -2.79
C ALA A 149 -22.75 -5.78 -2.46
N THR A 150 -21.73 -5.02 -2.84
CA THR A 150 -20.33 -5.30 -2.51
C THR A 150 -20.11 -5.31 -1.00
N ARG A 151 -20.64 -4.30 -0.28
CA ARG A 151 -20.55 -4.21 1.18
C ARG A 151 -21.29 -5.33 1.91
N ALA A 152 -22.40 -5.80 1.36
CA ALA A 152 -23.14 -6.93 1.91
C ALA A 152 -22.38 -8.27 1.75
N ALA A 153 -21.48 -8.37 0.77
CA ALA A 153 -20.68 -9.57 0.53
C ALA A 153 -19.27 -9.52 1.16
N SER A 154 -18.70 -8.33 1.40
CA SER A 154 -17.36 -8.20 1.98
C SER A 154 -17.23 -6.96 2.88
N GLN A 155 -16.45 -7.14 3.95
CA GLN A 155 -16.05 -6.05 4.86
C GLN A 155 -14.80 -5.31 4.40
N LYS A 156 -14.12 -5.79 3.35
CA LYS A 156 -12.82 -5.26 2.91
C LYS A 156 -12.91 -3.81 2.36
N PRO A 157 -11.78 -3.09 2.32
CA PRO A 157 -11.63 -1.79 1.67
C PRO A 157 -12.28 -1.68 0.29
N LEU A 158 -12.78 -0.48 -0.03
CA LEU A 158 -13.38 -0.16 -1.33
C LEU A 158 -12.59 0.90 -2.09
N ILE A 159 -12.58 0.76 -3.41
CA ILE A 159 -12.29 1.83 -4.37
C ILE A 159 -13.58 2.10 -5.14
N LEU A 160 -14.01 3.35 -5.19
CA LEU A 160 -15.18 3.78 -5.96
C LEU A 160 -14.69 4.44 -7.24
N VAL A 161 -15.10 3.93 -8.40
CA VAL A 161 -14.65 4.42 -9.71
C VAL A 161 -15.84 5.07 -10.42
N ALA A 162 -15.93 6.39 -10.38
CA ALA A 162 -17.00 7.16 -11.02
C ALA A 162 -16.46 8.51 -11.50
N PRO A 163 -16.49 8.81 -12.82
CA PRO A 163 -16.01 10.08 -13.35
C PRO A 163 -17.00 11.24 -13.07
N ASP A 164 -18.30 10.95 -12.98
CA ASP A 164 -19.33 11.94 -12.65
C ASP A 164 -19.41 12.15 -11.13
N PRO A 165 -19.16 13.38 -10.63
CA PRO A 165 -19.25 13.68 -9.21
C PRO A 165 -20.64 13.43 -8.59
N ALA A 166 -21.72 13.56 -9.34
CA ALA A 166 -23.07 13.30 -8.84
C ALA A 166 -23.30 11.79 -8.59
N VAL A 167 -22.75 10.94 -9.45
CA VAL A 167 -22.74 9.48 -9.29
C VAL A 167 -21.81 9.08 -8.14
N MET A 168 -20.61 9.68 -8.06
CA MET A 168 -19.66 9.45 -6.98
C MET A 168 -20.28 9.73 -5.60
N ALA A 169 -21.02 10.85 -5.46
CA ALA A 169 -21.66 11.22 -4.20
C ALA A 169 -22.65 10.14 -3.71
N GLN A 170 -23.42 9.54 -4.61
CA GLN A 170 -24.36 8.46 -4.27
C GLN A 170 -23.63 7.17 -3.86
N GLY A 171 -22.53 6.83 -4.54
CA GLY A 171 -21.70 5.69 -4.15
C GLY A 171 -21.05 5.87 -2.77
N VAL A 172 -20.61 7.09 -2.44
CA VAL A 172 -20.05 7.43 -1.13
C VAL A 172 -21.09 7.27 -0.02
N GLU A 173 -22.32 7.71 -0.26
CA GLU A 173 -23.44 7.53 0.67
C GLU A 173 -23.75 6.03 0.89
N ALA A 174 -23.76 5.24 -0.18
CA ALA A 174 -23.94 3.79 -0.11
C ALA A 174 -22.77 3.05 0.57
N ALA A 175 -21.56 3.62 0.56
CA ALA A 175 -20.38 3.11 1.25
C ALA A 175 -20.31 3.48 2.74
N SER A 176 -21.45 3.81 3.37
CA SER A 176 -21.51 4.24 4.79
C SER A 176 -20.75 3.29 5.73
N GLY A 177 -20.01 3.88 6.66
CA GLY A 177 -19.13 3.17 7.59
C GLY A 177 -17.78 2.72 7.02
N ALA A 178 -17.58 2.81 5.70
CA ALA A 178 -16.28 2.61 5.06
C ALA A 178 -15.54 3.94 4.83
N ARG A 179 -14.25 3.84 4.49
CA ARG A 179 -13.42 4.96 4.03
C ARG A 179 -12.87 4.64 2.64
N PRO A 180 -13.70 4.74 1.59
CA PRO A 180 -13.31 4.32 0.24
C PRO A 180 -12.27 5.27 -0.37
N LEU A 181 -11.47 4.76 -1.31
CA LEU A 181 -10.71 5.61 -2.23
C LEU A 181 -11.61 6.05 -3.38
N LEU A 182 -11.71 7.36 -3.62
CA LEU A 182 -12.52 7.92 -4.70
C LEU A 182 -11.67 8.07 -5.96
N CYS A 183 -12.04 7.39 -7.04
CA CYS A 183 -11.35 7.38 -8.31
C CYS A 183 -12.24 7.96 -9.42
N ALA A 184 -11.89 9.07 -10.07
CA ALA A 184 -10.76 9.94 -9.79
C ALA A 184 -11.10 11.40 -10.14
N ALA A 185 -10.35 12.32 -9.53
CA ALA A 185 -10.35 13.74 -9.88
C ALA A 185 -9.38 14.01 -11.04
N ASP A 186 -9.83 14.71 -12.08
CA ASP A 186 -9.03 15.19 -13.20
C ASP A 186 -9.23 16.71 -13.41
N GLU A 187 -8.62 17.28 -14.45
CA GLU A 187 -8.69 18.72 -14.76
C GLU A 187 -10.14 19.23 -14.91
N SER A 188 -11.08 18.37 -15.29
CA SER A 188 -12.46 18.75 -15.59
C SER A 188 -13.39 18.73 -14.38
N ASN A 189 -13.09 17.93 -13.35
CA ASN A 189 -14.02 17.65 -12.25
C ASN A 189 -13.44 17.83 -10.84
N TRP A 190 -12.15 18.17 -10.70
CA TRP A 190 -11.44 18.08 -9.42
C TRP A 190 -12.06 18.91 -8.29
N GLN A 191 -12.63 20.08 -8.56
CA GLN A 191 -13.21 20.92 -7.50
C GLN A 191 -14.35 20.19 -6.80
N ARG A 192 -15.27 19.61 -7.59
CA ARG A 192 -16.43 18.92 -7.04
C ARG A 192 -16.04 17.59 -6.39
N MET A 193 -15.09 16.87 -6.97
CA MET A 193 -14.53 15.66 -6.36
C MET A 193 -13.83 15.94 -5.03
N ALA A 194 -13.10 17.06 -4.92
CA ALA A 194 -12.45 17.49 -3.70
C ALA A 194 -13.46 17.84 -2.59
N GLU A 195 -14.56 18.50 -2.93
CA GLU A 195 -15.67 18.76 -2.00
C GLU A 195 -16.26 17.46 -1.44
N ILE A 196 -16.54 16.48 -2.31
CA ILE A 196 -17.07 15.16 -1.91
C ILE A 196 -16.08 14.43 -1.01
N ALA A 197 -14.81 14.34 -1.42
CA ALA A 197 -13.75 13.67 -0.66
C ALA A 197 -13.57 14.29 0.73
N LYS A 198 -13.59 15.62 0.81
CA LYS A 198 -13.47 16.36 2.07
C LYS A 198 -14.65 16.11 3.00
N ALA A 199 -15.88 16.16 2.48
CA ALA A 199 -17.09 15.88 3.25
C ALA A 199 -17.10 14.44 3.80
N ALA A 200 -16.67 13.48 2.97
CA ALA A 200 -16.59 12.07 3.33
C ALA A 200 -15.34 11.71 4.15
N LYS A 201 -14.37 12.63 4.30
CA LYS A 201 -13.02 12.36 4.83
C LYS A 201 -12.33 11.18 4.14
N ALA A 202 -12.62 11.00 2.86
CA ALA A 202 -12.15 9.90 2.03
C ALA A 202 -10.87 10.29 1.27
N PRO A 203 -9.94 9.36 1.02
CA PRO A 203 -8.83 9.60 0.11
C PRO A 203 -9.33 9.79 -1.33
N LEU A 204 -8.65 10.64 -2.09
CA LEU A 204 -9.01 10.99 -3.47
C LEU A 204 -7.86 10.67 -4.42
N ALA A 205 -8.14 9.89 -5.47
CA ALA A 205 -7.19 9.68 -6.55
C ALA A 205 -7.18 10.89 -7.50
N VAL A 206 -5.99 11.32 -7.88
CA VAL A 206 -5.72 12.42 -8.82
C VAL A 206 -5.22 11.81 -10.12
N ARG A 207 -5.94 12.04 -11.22
CA ARG A 207 -5.64 11.48 -12.54
C ARG A 207 -5.11 12.53 -13.49
N ALA A 208 -3.98 12.22 -14.14
CA ALA A 208 -3.47 12.96 -15.27
C ALA A 208 -2.59 12.08 -16.16
N ASP A 209 -2.36 12.51 -17.40
CA ASP A 209 -1.55 11.85 -18.43
C ASP A 209 -0.05 12.20 -18.36
N THR A 210 0.32 13.24 -17.58
CA THR A 210 1.72 13.65 -17.38
C THR A 210 2.03 13.92 -15.91
N LEU A 211 3.30 13.78 -15.52
CA LEU A 211 3.75 14.03 -14.15
C LEU A 211 3.60 15.49 -13.74
N GLU A 212 3.75 16.43 -14.69
CA GLU A 212 3.59 17.86 -14.45
C GLU A 212 2.14 18.20 -14.11
N LYS A 213 1.17 17.70 -14.89
CA LYS A 213 -0.26 17.90 -14.63
C LYS A 213 -0.69 17.21 -13.34
N LEU A 214 -0.20 15.99 -13.12
CA LEU A 214 -0.46 15.24 -11.90
C LEU A 214 0.00 16.01 -10.65
N ALA A 215 1.20 16.60 -10.70
CA ALA A 215 1.72 17.44 -9.63
C ALA A 215 0.89 18.71 -9.43
N ALA A 216 0.53 19.40 -10.52
CA ALA A 216 -0.28 20.62 -10.46
C ALA A 216 -1.67 20.36 -9.84
N LEU A 217 -2.37 19.33 -10.29
CA LEU A 217 -3.67 18.94 -9.75
C LEU A 217 -3.59 18.52 -8.28
N ALA A 218 -2.57 17.75 -7.90
CA ALA A 218 -2.37 17.36 -6.51
C ALA A 218 -2.18 18.58 -5.59
N GLU A 219 -1.49 19.63 -6.05
CA GLU A 219 -1.37 20.89 -5.30
C GLU A 219 -2.69 21.65 -5.19
N GLU A 220 -3.47 21.75 -6.26
CA GLU A 220 -4.78 22.43 -6.25
C GLU A 220 -5.79 21.72 -5.33
N ILE A 221 -5.89 20.39 -5.44
CA ILE A 221 -6.77 19.59 -4.58
C ILE A 221 -6.33 19.68 -3.11
N LYS A 222 -5.02 19.69 -2.84
CA LYS A 222 -4.52 19.91 -1.49
C LYS A 222 -4.91 21.28 -0.95
N LYS A 223 -4.80 22.35 -1.75
CA LYS A 223 -5.23 23.71 -1.36
C LYS A 223 -6.73 23.77 -1.05
N ALA A 224 -7.56 22.95 -1.71
CA ALA A 224 -8.98 22.82 -1.37
C ALA A 224 -9.25 22.08 -0.04
N GLY A 225 -8.20 21.48 0.55
CA GLY A 225 -8.23 20.88 1.89
C GLY A 225 -8.38 19.36 1.91
N VAL A 226 -8.09 18.67 0.80
CA VAL A 226 -7.99 17.21 0.76
C VAL A 226 -6.53 16.80 0.88
N GLU A 227 -6.17 16.27 2.05
CA GLU A 227 -4.77 15.92 2.37
C GLU A 227 -4.38 14.50 1.92
N ASP A 228 -5.35 13.57 1.90
CA ASP A 228 -5.11 12.18 1.55
C ASP A 228 -5.34 11.98 0.04
N LEU A 229 -4.25 12.13 -0.72
CA LEU A 229 -4.25 11.93 -2.16
C LEU A 229 -3.60 10.62 -2.55
N VAL A 230 -4.06 10.05 -3.66
CA VAL A 230 -3.44 8.93 -4.36
C VAL A 230 -3.22 9.37 -5.80
N LEU A 231 -2.11 8.99 -6.40
CA LEU A 231 -1.77 9.40 -7.77
C LEU A 231 -2.22 8.33 -8.77
N ASP A 232 -2.80 8.75 -9.88
CA ASP A 232 -3.16 7.91 -11.02
C ASP A 232 -2.49 8.50 -12.28
N PRO A 233 -1.32 7.98 -12.68
CA PRO A 233 -0.60 8.48 -13.85
C PRO A 233 -1.19 7.98 -15.19
N SER A 234 -2.35 7.31 -15.19
CA SER A 234 -3.04 6.81 -16.39
C SER A 234 -2.18 5.91 -17.30
N VAL A 235 -1.25 5.16 -16.71
CA VAL A 235 -0.35 4.25 -17.45
C VAL A 235 -1.09 2.99 -17.90
N GLN A 236 -0.75 2.48 -19.09
CA GLN A 236 -1.45 1.37 -19.75
C GLN A 236 -0.53 0.27 -20.29
N GLY A 237 0.79 0.46 -20.30
CA GLY A 237 1.74 -0.54 -20.78
C GLY A 237 2.98 -0.69 -19.91
N TYR A 238 3.92 -1.54 -20.33
CA TYR A 238 5.13 -1.82 -19.57
C TYR A 238 6.08 -0.61 -19.50
N ALA A 239 6.34 0.05 -20.63
CA ALA A 239 7.36 1.10 -20.70
C ALA A 239 6.96 2.39 -19.99
N ASP A 240 5.72 2.83 -20.18
CA ASP A 240 5.15 4.01 -19.54
C ASP A 240 4.92 3.76 -18.04
N SER A 241 4.42 2.58 -17.65
CA SER A 241 4.31 2.19 -16.23
C SER A 241 5.66 2.26 -15.53
N LEU A 242 6.67 1.53 -16.03
CA LEU A 242 8.00 1.51 -15.44
C LEU A 242 8.57 2.92 -15.28
N THR A 243 8.38 3.77 -16.30
CA THR A 243 8.90 5.13 -16.32
C THR A 243 8.19 6.01 -15.29
N SER A 244 6.87 6.14 -15.39
CA SER A 244 6.07 7.04 -14.54
C SER A 244 6.15 6.66 -13.07
N LEU A 245 5.99 5.38 -12.74
CA LEU A 245 6.05 4.91 -11.35
C LEU A 245 7.44 5.12 -10.74
N THR A 246 8.51 4.87 -11.50
CA THR A 246 9.88 5.12 -11.05
C THR A 246 10.15 6.60 -10.81
N GLN A 247 9.67 7.48 -11.71
CA GLN A 247 9.87 8.91 -11.57
C GLN A 247 9.12 9.49 -10.37
N ILE A 248 7.84 9.11 -10.17
CA ILE A 248 7.06 9.51 -8.99
C ILE A 248 7.83 9.16 -7.70
N ARG A 249 8.22 7.89 -7.56
CA ARG A 249 8.96 7.39 -6.39
C ARG A 249 10.29 8.13 -6.20
N ARG A 250 11.06 8.32 -7.28
CA ARG A 250 12.38 8.97 -7.25
C ARG A 250 12.27 10.46 -6.90
N LEU A 251 11.31 11.17 -7.48
CA LEU A 251 11.07 12.58 -7.20
C LEU A 251 10.63 12.79 -5.75
N ALA A 252 9.72 11.96 -5.24
CA ALA A 252 9.32 11.99 -3.84
C ALA A 252 10.50 11.74 -2.90
N ILE A 253 11.24 10.64 -3.08
CA ILE A 253 12.29 10.22 -2.13
C ILE A 253 13.58 11.03 -2.27
N LYS A 254 14.14 11.09 -3.48
CA LYS A 254 15.48 11.65 -3.72
C LYS A 254 15.43 13.17 -3.88
N LYS A 255 14.33 13.73 -4.40
CA LYS A 255 14.16 15.18 -4.60
C LYS A 255 13.22 15.85 -3.60
N ASN A 256 12.54 15.09 -2.73
CA ASN A 256 11.57 15.62 -1.77
C ASN A 256 10.46 16.43 -2.46
N PHE A 257 10.09 16.04 -3.68
CA PHE A 257 9.09 16.73 -4.48
C PHE A 257 7.69 16.37 -3.96
N ARG A 258 7.16 17.24 -3.10
CA ARG A 258 5.95 16.97 -2.29
C ARG A 258 4.68 16.82 -3.12
N ALA A 259 4.58 17.46 -4.28
CA ALA A 259 3.43 17.35 -5.17
C ALA A 259 3.19 15.91 -5.67
N LEU A 260 4.25 15.10 -5.76
CA LEU A 260 4.19 13.67 -6.10
C LEU A 260 4.47 12.76 -4.90
N GLY A 261 4.42 13.31 -3.68
CA GLY A 261 4.73 12.61 -2.43
C GLY A 261 3.56 11.78 -1.89
N TYR A 262 2.92 10.99 -2.73
CA TYR A 262 1.71 10.23 -2.42
C TYR A 262 1.79 8.79 -2.98
N PRO A 263 1.03 7.82 -2.45
CA PRO A 263 0.93 6.49 -3.03
C PRO A 263 0.28 6.54 -4.41
N VAL A 264 0.45 5.47 -5.20
CA VAL A 264 -0.05 5.37 -6.57
C VAL A 264 -1.13 4.29 -6.68
N VAL A 265 -2.19 4.55 -7.44
CA VAL A 265 -3.16 3.54 -7.88
C VAL A 265 -2.92 3.22 -9.36
N THR A 266 -3.03 1.95 -9.74
CA THR A 266 -2.91 1.50 -11.12
C THR A 266 -4.04 0.56 -11.52
N PHE A 267 -4.32 0.51 -12.82
CA PHE A 267 -5.36 -0.32 -13.43
C PHE A 267 -4.73 -1.16 -14.55
N PRO A 268 -3.95 -2.21 -14.25
CA PRO A 268 -3.26 -3.02 -15.25
C PRO A 268 -4.20 -3.69 -16.27
N GLY A 269 -5.49 -3.86 -15.97
CA GLY A 269 -6.50 -4.32 -16.92
C GLY A 269 -6.88 -3.32 -18.01
N ARG A 270 -6.66 -2.01 -17.78
CA ARG A 270 -6.91 -0.94 -18.76
C ARG A 270 -5.75 -0.82 -19.74
N THR A 271 -5.52 -1.87 -20.53
CA THR A 271 -4.44 -1.90 -21.53
C THR A 271 -4.91 -1.38 -22.88
N ALA A 272 -4.00 -0.78 -23.64
CA ALA A 272 -4.22 -0.50 -25.04
C ALA A 272 -4.03 -1.79 -25.86
N ASN A 273 -5.07 -2.20 -26.59
CA ASN A 273 -4.99 -3.15 -27.72
C ASN A 273 -4.59 -4.61 -27.41
N GLY A 274 -4.61 -5.07 -26.16
CA GLY A 274 -4.37 -6.49 -25.82
C GLY A 274 -2.93 -6.98 -26.01
N GLU A 275 -1.98 -6.08 -26.23
CA GLU A 275 -0.54 -6.41 -26.34
C GLU A 275 0.14 -6.63 -24.98
N VAL A 276 -0.57 -6.30 -23.90
CA VAL A 276 -0.04 -6.32 -22.53
C VAL A 276 -0.82 -7.36 -21.74
N ASP A 277 -0.08 -8.27 -21.12
CA ASP A 277 -0.64 -9.26 -20.21
C ASP A 277 -0.86 -8.57 -18.86
N GLU A 278 -2.12 -8.57 -18.40
CA GLU A 278 -2.50 -7.92 -17.14
C GLU A 278 -1.71 -8.48 -15.95
N THR A 279 -1.50 -9.79 -15.89
CA THR A 279 -0.79 -10.45 -14.78
C THR A 279 0.66 -9.98 -14.72
N VAL A 280 1.33 -9.93 -15.88
CA VAL A 280 2.71 -9.48 -15.98
C VAL A 280 2.81 -7.99 -15.65
N LEU A 281 1.87 -7.17 -16.13
CA LEU A 281 1.85 -5.74 -15.82
C LEU A 281 1.57 -5.47 -14.33
N ALA A 282 0.63 -6.21 -13.72
CA ALA A 282 0.38 -6.16 -12.28
C ALA A 282 1.62 -6.57 -11.47
N ALA A 283 2.33 -7.60 -11.90
CA ALA A 283 3.61 -8.01 -11.30
C ALA A 283 4.66 -6.89 -11.38
N GLU A 284 4.74 -6.18 -12.51
CA GLU A 284 5.57 -4.99 -12.65
C GLU A 284 5.14 -3.90 -11.66
N HIS A 285 3.85 -3.59 -11.56
CA HIS A 285 3.32 -2.57 -10.64
C HIS A 285 3.61 -2.89 -9.16
N ILE A 286 3.53 -4.17 -8.76
CA ILE A 286 3.97 -4.65 -7.43
C ILE A 286 5.46 -4.35 -7.23
N ALA A 287 6.30 -4.67 -8.22
CA ALA A 287 7.73 -4.46 -8.16
C ALA A 287 8.14 -2.98 -8.30
N LYS A 288 7.26 -2.14 -8.85
CA LYS A 288 7.50 -0.74 -9.20
C LYS A 288 6.52 0.18 -8.49
N TYR A 289 6.47 0.07 -7.17
CA TYR A 289 6.05 1.14 -6.27
C TYR A 289 4.56 1.54 -6.31
N ALA A 290 3.69 0.76 -6.96
CA ALA A 290 2.26 0.95 -6.81
C ALA A 290 1.85 0.72 -5.34
N GLY A 291 0.81 1.44 -4.89
CA GLY A 291 0.21 1.28 -3.56
C GLY A 291 -1.15 0.55 -3.61
N PHE A 292 -1.88 0.72 -4.71
CA PHE A 292 -3.16 0.07 -4.97
C PHE A 292 -3.17 -0.41 -6.43
N ILE A 293 -3.55 -1.66 -6.66
CA ILE A 293 -3.56 -2.28 -7.99
C ILE A 293 -4.95 -2.89 -8.20
N VAL A 294 -5.66 -2.44 -9.23
CA VAL A 294 -7.01 -2.89 -9.56
C VAL A 294 -6.94 -3.87 -10.73
N LEU A 295 -7.20 -5.15 -10.44
CA LEU A 295 -7.27 -6.24 -11.41
C LEU A 295 -8.67 -6.30 -12.02
N GLU A 296 -8.77 -6.51 -13.33
CA GLU A 296 -9.99 -6.45 -14.13
C GLU A 296 -10.99 -7.55 -13.74
N SER A 297 -10.49 -8.71 -13.36
CA SER A 297 -11.33 -9.83 -12.95
C SER A 297 -10.62 -10.73 -11.95
N PHE A 298 -11.43 -11.49 -11.21
CA PHE A 298 -10.92 -12.51 -10.30
C PHE A 298 -10.66 -13.81 -11.06
N ASP A 299 -9.42 -14.28 -11.02
CA ASP A 299 -9.01 -15.62 -11.41
C ASP A 299 -7.99 -16.17 -10.40
N PRO A 300 -8.25 -17.31 -9.73
CA PRO A 300 -7.30 -17.92 -8.80
C PRO A 300 -5.90 -18.16 -9.38
N ALA A 301 -5.82 -18.57 -10.65
CA ALA A 301 -4.56 -18.92 -11.30
C ALA A 301 -3.68 -17.67 -11.52
N THR A 302 -4.32 -16.53 -11.80
CA THR A 302 -3.67 -15.22 -11.95
C THR A 302 -3.38 -14.57 -10.60
N LEU A 303 -4.30 -14.66 -9.63
CA LEU A 303 -4.17 -13.97 -8.34
C LEU A 303 -3.10 -14.61 -7.44
N TYR A 304 -3.00 -15.95 -7.41
CA TYR A 304 -2.02 -16.66 -6.60
C TYR A 304 -0.56 -16.17 -6.79
N PRO A 305 0.00 -16.15 -8.02
CA PRO A 305 1.38 -15.71 -8.21
C PRO A 305 1.59 -14.23 -7.82
N LEU A 306 0.58 -13.36 -8.01
CA LEU A 306 0.64 -11.96 -7.58
C LEU A 306 0.68 -11.82 -6.06
N LEU A 307 -0.14 -12.59 -5.33
CA LEU A 307 -0.13 -12.63 -3.87
C LEU A 307 1.23 -13.07 -3.33
N VAL A 308 1.80 -14.12 -3.90
CA VAL A 308 3.12 -14.65 -3.52
C VAL A 308 4.24 -13.66 -3.87
N LEU A 309 4.25 -13.10 -5.08
CA LEU A 309 5.26 -12.11 -5.50
C LEU A 309 5.27 -10.90 -4.56
N ARG A 310 4.08 -10.37 -4.26
CA ARG A 310 3.91 -9.26 -3.32
C ARG A 310 4.42 -9.61 -1.93
N GLN A 311 4.07 -10.79 -1.41
CA GLN A 311 4.54 -11.23 -0.10
C GLN A 311 6.08 -11.29 -0.06
N ASN A 312 6.69 -11.86 -1.10
CA ASN A 312 8.15 -12.02 -1.18
C ASN A 312 8.89 -10.68 -1.29
N LEU A 313 8.42 -9.77 -2.15
CA LEU A 313 9.08 -8.48 -2.34
C LEU A 313 9.03 -7.59 -1.10
N TYR A 314 7.97 -7.69 -0.29
CA TYR A 314 7.75 -6.84 0.88
C TYR A 314 8.11 -7.50 2.21
N THR A 315 8.63 -8.73 2.19
CA THR A 315 9.32 -9.31 3.36
C THR A 315 10.52 -8.45 3.71
N ASP A 316 10.71 -8.15 5.00
CA ASP A 316 11.87 -7.40 5.50
C ASP A 316 13.16 -8.20 5.24
N PRO A 317 14.07 -7.71 4.37
CA PRO A 317 15.30 -8.44 4.07
C PRO A 317 16.27 -8.51 5.24
N GLN A 318 16.06 -7.74 6.32
CA GLN A 318 16.89 -7.74 7.52
C GLN A 318 16.40 -8.73 8.59
N LYS A 319 15.21 -9.31 8.42
CA LYS A 319 14.59 -10.22 9.39
C LYS A 319 14.21 -11.53 8.71
N PRO A 320 14.99 -12.61 8.91
CA PRO A 320 14.59 -13.94 8.48
C PRO A 320 13.21 -14.30 9.06
N ILE A 321 12.30 -14.80 8.23
CA ILE A 321 11.03 -15.34 8.71
C ILE A 321 11.33 -16.66 9.42
N GLN A 322 10.92 -16.78 10.68
CA GLN A 322 11.18 -17.94 11.53
C GLN A 322 9.90 -18.72 11.80
N VAL A 323 10.06 -20.02 11.99
CA VAL A 323 9.03 -20.92 12.52
C VAL A 323 9.29 -21.13 14.00
N GLN A 324 8.25 -21.37 14.81
CA GLN A 324 8.46 -21.60 16.23
C GLN A 324 9.27 -22.90 16.43
N PRO A 325 10.39 -22.88 17.17
CA PRO A 325 11.11 -24.10 17.48
C PRO A 325 10.22 -25.07 18.26
N GLY A 326 10.29 -26.36 17.91
CA GLY A 326 9.39 -27.34 18.49
C GLY A 326 9.29 -28.62 17.68
N LEU A 327 8.44 -29.52 18.16
CA LEU A 327 8.12 -30.76 17.49
C LEU A 327 6.78 -30.60 16.75
N TYR A 328 6.78 -30.92 15.46
CA TYR A 328 5.63 -30.82 14.58
C TYR A 328 5.18 -32.20 14.12
N GLU A 329 3.87 -32.40 14.09
CA GLU A 329 3.22 -33.62 13.59
C GLU A 329 2.87 -33.45 12.11
N ILE A 330 3.31 -34.38 11.26
CA ILE A 330 2.96 -34.42 9.84
C ILE A 330 2.23 -35.73 9.55
N ASN A 331 1.03 -35.64 8.95
CA ASN A 331 0.19 -36.79 8.56
C ASN A 331 -0.13 -37.77 9.71
N ALA A 332 -0.43 -37.26 10.90
CA ALA A 332 -0.81 -38.04 12.09
C ALA A 332 0.20 -39.15 12.46
N PRO A 333 1.43 -38.80 12.84
CA PRO A 333 2.48 -39.76 13.13
C PRO A 333 2.23 -40.56 14.41
N ASP A 334 2.68 -41.82 14.42
CA ASP A 334 2.70 -42.67 15.62
C ASP A 334 4.12 -42.75 16.22
N GLY A 335 4.29 -43.57 17.27
CA GLY A 335 5.59 -43.74 17.94
C GLY A 335 6.67 -44.44 17.10
N ASN A 336 6.31 -45.02 15.94
CA ASN A 336 7.25 -45.67 15.03
C ASN A 336 7.58 -44.79 13.81
N ALA A 337 6.87 -43.69 13.63
CA ALA A 337 7.11 -42.76 12.53
C ALA A 337 8.52 -42.15 12.60
N PRO A 338 9.17 -41.89 11.45
CA PRO A 338 10.51 -41.32 11.41
C PRO A 338 10.54 -39.92 12.03
N LEU A 339 11.64 -39.61 12.73
CA LEU A 339 11.96 -38.28 13.21
C LEU A 339 12.95 -37.61 12.26
N MET A 340 12.57 -36.46 11.73
CA MET A 340 13.43 -35.59 10.93
C MET A 340 13.82 -34.37 11.74
N VAL A 341 15.01 -33.82 11.47
CA VAL A 341 15.53 -32.63 12.14
C VAL A 341 15.79 -31.56 11.09
N THR A 342 15.32 -30.34 11.34
CA THR A 342 15.54 -29.16 10.50
C THR A 342 15.74 -27.91 11.37
N THR A 343 16.03 -26.77 10.75
CA THR A 343 16.17 -25.48 11.45
C THR A 343 14.88 -24.67 11.44
N ASN A 344 14.77 -23.69 12.34
CA ASN A 344 13.64 -22.76 12.43
C ASN A 344 13.61 -21.67 11.35
N PHE A 345 14.44 -21.75 10.30
CA PHE A 345 14.29 -20.89 9.14
C PHE A 345 13.07 -21.32 8.32
N SER A 346 12.10 -20.42 8.13
CA SER A 346 10.83 -20.75 7.47
C SER A 346 10.98 -21.46 6.13
N ILE A 347 11.86 -20.99 5.25
CA ILE A 347 12.05 -21.62 3.92
C ILE A 347 12.55 -23.05 4.08
N THR A 348 13.49 -23.31 5.00
CA THR A 348 14.00 -24.65 5.26
C THR A 348 12.92 -25.54 5.90
N TYR A 349 12.17 -25.01 6.86
CA TYR A 349 11.04 -25.72 7.47
C TYR A 349 9.99 -26.12 6.43
N PHE A 350 9.47 -25.17 5.64
CA PHE A 350 8.40 -25.44 4.68
C PHE A 350 8.88 -26.29 3.49
N ALA A 351 10.16 -26.22 3.11
CA ALA A 351 10.73 -27.13 2.11
C ALA A 351 10.70 -28.60 2.59
N VAL A 352 10.94 -28.85 3.89
CA VAL A 352 10.84 -30.21 4.45
C VAL A 352 9.38 -30.59 4.69
N ASN A 353 8.60 -29.71 5.33
CA ASN A 353 7.20 -29.98 5.68
C ASN A 353 6.36 -30.33 4.45
N ASN A 354 6.42 -29.50 3.40
CA ASN A 354 5.58 -29.69 2.21
C ASN A 354 5.93 -30.98 1.45
N GLU A 355 7.20 -31.37 1.41
CA GLU A 355 7.62 -32.59 0.73
C GLU A 355 7.15 -33.84 1.49
N VAL A 356 7.25 -33.82 2.82
CA VAL A 356 6.79 -34.92 3.68
C VAL A 356 5.26 -34.99 3.65
N GLU A 357 4.57 -33.86 3.80
CA GLU A 357 3.11 -33.77 3.74
C GLU A 357 2.60 -34.28 2.40
N GLY A 358 3.16 -33.78 1.28
CA GLY A 358 2.81 -34.16 -0.08
C GLY A 358 3.11 -35.62 -0.43
N SER A 359 4.10 -36.24 0.23
CA SER A 359 4.36 -37.67 0.10
C SER A 359 3.30 -38.56 0.75
N GLY A 360 2.48 -38.01 1.66
CA GLY A 360 1.50 -38.74 2.45
C GLY A 360 2.11 -39.57 3.59
N TRP A 361 3.41 -39.46 3.86
CA TRP A 361 4.07 -40.23 4.91
C TRP A 361 3.84 -39.59 6.29
N PRO A 362 3.54 -40.39 7.33
CA PRO A 362 3.52 -39.93 8.71
C PRO A 362 4.96 -39.66 9.18
N ALA A 363 5.21 -38.50 9.78
CA ALA A 363 6.51 -38.19 10.36
C ALA A 363 6.45 -37.16 11.47
N TRP A 364 7.47 -37.20 12.34
CA TRP A 364 7.77 -36.17 13.31
C TRP A 364 8.83 -35.22 12.74
N LEU A 365 8.61 -33.90 12.83
CA LEU A 365 9.59 -32.89 12.41
C LEU A 365 10.04 -32.06 13.61
N LEU A 366 11.28 -32.27 14.05
CA LEU A 366 11.93 -31.43 15.07
C LEU A 366 12.55 -30.20 14.41
N VAL A 367 12.03 -29.04 14.78
CA VAL A 367 12.51 -27.73 14.35
C VAL A 367 13.42 -27.17 15.43
N ALA A 368 14.72 -27.23 15.19
CA ALA A 368 15.73 -26.69 16.09
C ALA A 368 15.82 -25.16 15.95
N ASP A 369 16.00 -24.47 17.08
CA ASP A 369 16.29 -23.03 17.04
C ASP A 369 17.70 -22.79 16.49
N ALA A 370 17.77 -22.14 15.33
CA ALA A 370 19.00 -21.73 14.68
C ALA A 370 18.93 -20.25 14.29
N GLU A 371 18.21 -19.43 15.07
CA GLU A 371 18.05 -17.98 14.84
C GLU A 371 17.50 -17.63 13.44
N GLY A 372 16.77 -18.55 12.80
CA GLY A 372 16.27 -18.38 11.45
C GLY A 372 17.30 -18.57 10.34
N MET A 373 18.40 -19.27 10.62
CA MET A 373 19.41 -19.65 9.63
C MET A 373 19.08 -20.97 8.92
N SER A 374 19.46 -21.08 7.65
CA SER A 374 19.33 -22.35 6.90
C SER A 374 20.24 -23.44 7.48
N VAL A 375 19.95 -24.71 7.17
CA VAL A 375 20.72 -25.88 7.66
C VAL A 375 22.23 -25.79 7.39
N LEU A 376 22.65 -25.21 6.26
CA LEU A 376 24.08 -25.08 5.93
C LEU A 376 24.71 -23.79 6.47
N THR A 377 23.89 -22.86 6.98
CA THR A 377 24.34 -21.59 7.55
C THR A 377 24.55 -21.68 9.05
N ALA A 378 23.65 -22.41 9.74
CA ALA A 378 23.76 -22.77 11.15
C ALA A 378 24.93 -23.75 11.37
#